data_AF-A0A3B0S7J1-F1
#
_entry.id   AF-A0A3B0S7J1-F1
#
_cell.length_a   1.000
_cell.length_b   1.000
_cell.length_c   1.000
_cell.angle_alpha   90.00
_cell.angle_beta   90.00
_cell.angle_gamma   90.00
#
_symmetry.space_group_name_H-M   'P 1'
#
loop_
_entity.id
_entity.type
_entity.pdbx_description
1 polymer ?
#
loop_
_entity_poly.entity_id
_entity_poly.type
_entity_poly.pdbx_seq_one_letter_code
_entity_poly.pdbx_strand_id
1 'polypeptide(L)'
;ARIDSLTHTDAFPKGCVTVAVEGGVFGMPLADIIDIDEEKARLEKSLAKVEKELGGLKGRLNNPKFVASAPEEVVAEARENLALREEEAGKFSAALARLAELD
;
A
#
# COMPACT_ATOMS: atom_id res chain seq x y z
N ALA A 1 5.91 3.79 -23.08
CA ALA A 1 7.02 4.38 -22.29
C ALA A 1 8.16 4.74 -23.24
N ARG A 2 8.97 5.77 -22.94
CA ARG A 2 10.19 6.12 -23.69
C ARG A 2 11.40 5.79 -22.81
N ILE A 3 12.51 5.38 -23.42
CA ILE A 3 13.77 5.08 -22.75
C ILE A 3 14.74 6.20 -23.08
N ASP A 4 15.31 6.84 -22.06
CA ASP A 4 16.26 7.95 -22.22
C ASP A 4 17.70 7.44 -22.35
N SER A 5 18.08 6.44 -21.55
CA SER A 5 19.38 5.78 -21.61
C SER A 5 19.30 4.31 -21.20
N LEU A 6 20.29 3.52 -21.62
CA LEU A 6 20.42 2.10 -21.30
C LEU A 6 21.89 1.78 -20.99
N THR A 7 22.12 1.10 -19.88
CA THR A 7 23.45 0.66 -19.44
C THR A 7 23.42 -0.85 -19.18
N HIS A 8 24.44 -1.57 -19.64
CA HIS A 8 24.59 -2.98 -19.33
C HIS A 8 25.09 -3.16 -17.89
N THR A 9 24.53 -4.13 -17.17
CA THR A 9 24.95 -4.49 -15.81
C THR A 9 24.89 -6.00 -15.64
N ASP A 10 25.84 -6.57 -14.88
CA ASP A 10 25.91 -8.00 -14.59
C ASP A 10 24.89 -8.42 -13.50
N ALA A 11 24.41 -7.46 -12.70
CA ALA A 11 23.40 -7.67 -11.67
C ALA A 11 22.54 -6.42 -11.46
N PHE A 12 21.29 -6.62 -11.03
CA PHE A 12 20.43 -5.51 -10.65
C PHE A 12 20.63 -5.14 -9.18
N PRO A 13 20.72 -3.84 -8.85
CA PRO A 13 20.61 -3.40 -7.47
C PRO A 13 19.25 -3.78 -6.87
N LYS A 14 19.18 -3.82 -5.54
CA LYS A 14 17.90 -3.95 -4.83
C LYS A 14 16.99 -2.78 -5.24
N GLY A 15 15.68 -3.02 -5.28
CA GLY A 15 14.73 -1.98 -5.69
C GLY A 15 14.63 -1.73 -7.18
N CYS A 16 15.11 -2.65 -8.01
CA CYS A 16 14.79 -2.63 -9.42
C CYS A 16 13.40 -3.18 -9.72
N VAL A 17 12.63 -2.41 -10.50
CA VAL A 17 11.52 -2.99 -11.26
C VAL A 17 12.11 -3.69 -12.47
N THR A 18 11.85 -5.00 -12.59
CA THR A 18 12.37 -5.80 -13.70
C THR A 18 11.31 -6.09 -14.74
N VAL A 19 11.67 -5.97 -16.02
CA VAL A 19 10.86 -6.35 -17.17
C VAL A 19 11.61 -7.41 -17.97
N ALA A 20 11.05 -8.62 -18.03
CA ALA A 20 11.60 -9.70 -18.85
C ALA A 20 11.22 -9.49 -20.33
N VAL A 21 12.18 -9.74 -21.21
CA VAL A 21 12.00 -9.72 -22.67
C VAL A 21 12.66 -10.95 -23.28
N GLU A 22 12.38 -11.22 -24.55
CA GLU A 22 13.11 -12.26 -25.27
C GLU A 22 14.61 -11.87 -25.35
N GLY A 23 15.49 -12.73 -24.81
CA GLY A 23 16.93 -12.50 -24.81
C GLY A 23 17.49 -11.73 -23.61
N GLY A 24 16.69 -11.35 -22.62
CA GLY A 24 17.22 -10.72 -21.41
C GLY A 24 16.19 -10.16 -20.43
N VAL A 25 16.69 -9.41 -19.44
CA VAL A 25 15.87 -8.70 -18.46
C VAL A 25 16.36 -7.25 -18.39
N PHE A 26 15.43 -6.30 -18.32
CA PHE A 26 15.74 -4.91 -18.02
C PHE A 26 15.40 -4.62 -16.56
N GLY A 27 16.28 -3.92 -15.85
CA GLY A 27 16.04 -3.43 -14.49
C GLY A 27 16.00 -1.91 -14.48
N MET A 28 15.00 -1.34 -13.82
CA MET A 28 14.89 0.09 -13.55
C MET A 28 15.08 0.33 -12.05
N PRO A 29 16.25 0.86 -11.61
CA PRO A 29 16.47 1.22 -10.21
C PRO A 29 15.50 2.32 -9.80
N LEU A 30 14.65 2.06 -8.81
CA LEU A 30 13.68 3.05 -8.34
C LEU A 30 14.32 4.12 -7.45
N ALA A 31 15.42 3.80 -6.76
CA ALA A 31 16.11 4.73 -5.85
C ALA A 31 16.62 6.00 -6.54
N ASP A 32 16.92 5.94 -7.84
CA ASP A 32 17.39 7.09 -8.63
C ASP A 32 16.23 7.92 -9.24
N ILE A 33 14.99 7.43 -9.12
CA ILE A 33 13.81 7.97 -9.79
C ILE A 33 12.81 8.58 -8.80
N ILE A 34 12.71 8.01 -7.60
CA ILE A 34 11.80 8.45 -6.54
C ILE A 34 12.55 8.61 -5.23
N ASP A 35 12.25 9.69 -4.52
CA ASP A 35 12.69 9.89 -3.14
C ASP A 35 11.96 8.86 -2.25
N ILE A 36 12.69 7.81 -1.86
CA ILE A 36 12.15 6.68 -1.08
C ILE A 36 11.69 7.16 0.30
N ASP A 37 12.40 8.10 0.91
CA ASP A 37 12.06 8.63 2.24
C ASP A 37 10.77 9.46 2.17
N GLU A 38 10.64 10.31 1.15
CA GLU A 38 9.40 11.07 0.91
C GLU A 38 8.22 10.15 0.60
N GLU A 39 8.44 9.12 -0.23
CA GLU A 39 7.43 8.12 -0.59
C GLU A 39 6.96 7.33 0.64
N LYS A 40 7.89 6.87 1.48
CA LYS A 40 7.58 6.22 2.76
C LYS A 40 6.77 7.13 3.66
N ALA A 41 7.22 8.37 3.86
CA ALA A 41 6.51 9.33 4.71
C ALA A 41 5.08 9.60 4.21
N ARG A 42 4.87 9.66 2.89
CA ARG A 42 3.53 9.82 2.30
C ARG A 42 2.65 8.60 2.56
N LEU A 43 3.18 7.40 2.37
CA LEU A 43 2.45 6.15 2.58
C LEU A 43 2.14 5.91 4.06
N GLU A 44 3.08 6.16 4.97
CA GLU A 44 2.87 6.10 6.42
C GLU A 44 1.77 7.06 6.87
N LYS A 45 1.78 8.30 6.36
CA LYS A 45 0.72 9.28 6.65
C LYS A 45 -0.64 8.83 6.12
N SER A 46 -0.68 8.15 4.98
CA SER A 46 -1.91 7.61 4.41
C SER A 46 -2.42 6.42 5.23
N LEU A 47 -1.52 5.51 5.60
CA LEU A 47 -1.81 4.38 6.48
C LEU A 47 -2.38 4.84 7.82
N ALA A 48 -1.73 5.81 8.49
CA ALA A 48 -2.18 6.34 9.78
C ALA A 48 -3.59 6.96 9.73
N LYS A 49 -3.97 7.56 8.59
CA LYS A 49 -5.34 8.07 8.40
C LYS A 49 -6.35 6.92 8.33
N VAL A 50 -6.08 5.91 7.51
CA VAL A 50 -6.97 4.75 7.33
C VAL A 50 -7.08 3.95 8.63
N GLU A 51 -5.98 3.77 9.36
CA GLU A 51 -5.97 3.09 10.67
C GLU A 51 -6.84 3.81 11.71
N LYS A 52 -6.84 5.15 11.72
CA LYS A 52 -7.70 5.93 12.62
C LYS A 52 -9.18 5.72 12.30
N GLU A 53 -9.53 5.66 11.02
CA GLU A 53 -10.90 5.40 10.58
C GLU A 53 -11.32 3.96 10.90
N LEU A 54 -10.43 2.98 10.69
CA LEU A 54 -10.62 1.59 11.09
C LEU A 54 -10.86 1.45 12.60
N GLY A 55 -10.08 2.16 13.43
CA GLY A 55 -10.28 2.18 14.87
C GLY A 55 -11.69 2.67 15.25
N GLY A 56 -12.17 3.71 14.58
CA GLY A 56 -13.53 4.22 14.75
C GLY A 56 -14.61 3.21 14.34
N LEU A 57 -14.45 2.58 13.17
CA LEU A 57 -15.39 1.56 12.66
C LEU A 57 -15.41 0.31 13.54
N LYS A 58 -14.24 -0.23 13.91
CA LYS A 58 -14.10 -1.35 14.84
C LYS A 58 -14.73 -1.06 16.19
N GLY A 59 -14.50 0.14 16.73
CA GLY A 59 -15.11 0.56 17.99
C GLY A 59 -16.64 0.59 17.95
N ARG A 60 -17.21 1.08 16.83
CA ARG A 60 -18.67 1.08 16.63
C ARG A 60 -19.24 -0.33 16.49
N LEU A 61 -18.61 -1.17 15.67
CA LEU A 61 -19.06 -2.54 15.41
C LEU A 61 -18.87 -3.50 16.60
N ASN A 62 -17.86 -3.26 17.45
CA ASN A 62 -17.67 -4.02 18.69
C ASN A 62 -18.64 -3.59 19.81
N ASN A 63 -19.35 -2.47 19.66
CA ASN A 63 -20.33 -2.03 20.65
C ASN A 63 -21.65 -2.81 20.47
N PRO A 64 -22.03 -3.69 21.41
CA PRO A 64 -23.24 -4.52 21.28
C PRO A 64 -24.50 -3.68 21.20
N LYS A 65 -24.52 -2.48 21.82
CA LYS A 65 -25.66 -1.56 21.73
C LYS A 65 -25.81 -0.98 20.33
N PHE A 66 -24.71 -0.72 19.63
CA PHE A 66 -24.78 -0.24 18.25
C PHE A 66 -25.32 -1.33 17.34
N VAL A 67 -24.80 -2.56 17.44
CA VAL A 67 -25.24 -3.68 16.62
C VAL A 67 -26.70 -4.06 16.90
N ALA A 68 -27.15 -3.96 18.15
CA ALA A 68 -28.53 -4.32 18.52
C ALA A 68 -29.55 -3.20 18.28
N SER A 69 -29.13 -1.94 18.21
CA SER A 69 -30.05 -0.78 18.07
C SER A 69 -29.98 -0.09 16.70
N ALA A 70 -28.90 -0.26 15.94
CA ALA A 70 -28.80 0.28 14.60
C ALA A 70 -29.57 -0.60 13.59
N PRO A 71 -30.13 -0.01 12.52
CA PRO A 71 -30.71 -0.77 11.41
C PRO A 71 -29.69 -1.75 10.81
N GLU A 72 -30.16 -2.93 10.38
CA GLU A 72 -29.29 -3.94 9.74
C GLU A 72 -28.50 -3.38 8.57
N GLU A 73 -29.11 -2.50 7.76
CA GLU A 73 -28.47 -1.84 6.63
C GLU A 73 -27.25 -1.01 7.06
N VAL A 74 -27.36 -0.26 8.17
CA VAL A 74 -26.27 0.55 8.72
C VAL A 74 -25.15 -0.34 9.29
N VAL A 75 -25.51 -1.45 9.91
CA VAL A 75 -24.53 -2.42 10.43
C VAL A 75 -23.81 -3.13 9.28
N ALA A 76 -24.52 -3.49 8.22
CA ALA A 76 -23.96 -4.09 7.03
C ALA A 76 -23.00 -3.12 6.31
N GLU A 77 -23.43 -1.88 6.09
CA GLU A 77 -22.61 -0.82 5.48
C GLU A 77 -21.35 -0.53 6.32
N ALA A 78 -21.47 -0.49 7.65
CA ALA A 78 -20.32 -0.30 8.52
C ALA A 78 -19.31 -1.47 8.44
N ARG A 79 -19.79 -2.71 8.29
CA ARG A 79 -18.94 -3.90 8.10
C ARG A 79 -18.26 -3.90 6.73
N GLU A 80 -18.98 -3.53 5.68
CA GLU A 80 -18.43 -3.41 4.32
C GLU A 80 -17.36 -2.31 4.27
N ASN A 81 -17.65 -1.14 4.83
CA ASN A 81 -16.67 -0.07 4.97
C ASN A 81 -15.44 -0.50 5.76
N LEU A 82 -15.62 -1.29 6.83
CA LEU A 82 -14.48 -1.83 7.58
C LEU A 82 -13.62 -2.73 6.69
N ALA A 83 -14.22 -3.65 5.94
CA ALA A 83 -13.49 -4.55 5.05
C ALA A 83 -12.72 -3.78 3.95
N LEU A 84 -13.35 -2.77 3.33
CA LEU A 84 -12.71 -1.92 2.33
C LEU A 84 -11.50 -1.16 2.89
N ARG A 85 -11.63 -0.59 4.09
CA ARG A 85 -10.52 0.13 4.74
C ARG A 85 -9.42 -0.81 5.21
N GLU A 86 -9.74 -2.04 5.61
CA GLU A 86 -8.73 -3.06 5.94
C GLU A 86 -7.93 -3.47 4.69
N GLU A 87 -8.60 -3.64 3.55
CA GLU A 87 -7.93 -3.92 2.28
C GLU A 87 -7.01 -2.75 1.86
N GLU A 88 -7.49 -1.51 1.99
CA GLU A 88 -6.71 -0.31 1.68
C GLU A 88 -5.48 -0.18 2.60
N ALA A 89 -5.63 -0.37 3.91
CA ALA A 89 -4.52 -0.40 4.86
C ALA A 89 -3.51 -1.52 4.52
N GLY A 90 -4.00 -2.70 4.11
CA GLY A 90 -3.18 -3.80 3.64
C GLY A 90 -2.35 -3.45 2.40
N LYS A 91 -2.91 -2.67 1.47
CA LYS A 91 -2.17 -2.19 0.28
C LYS A 91 -1.06 -1.23 0.66
N PHE A 92 -1.33 -0.28 1.57
CA PHE A 92 -0.31 0.66 2.02
C PHE A 92 0.80 -0.01 2.82
N SER A 93 0.47 -0.94 3.73
CA SER A 93 1.49 -1.69 4.48
C SER A 93 2.35 -2.57 3.57
N ALA A 94 1.75 -3.23 2.58
CA ALA A 94 2.50 -4.02 1.60
C ALA A 94 3.37 -3.16 0.67
N ALA A 95 2.97 -1.91 0.39
CA ALA A 95 3.79 -0.97 -0.37
C ALA A 95 4.98 -0.47 0.48
N LEU A 96 4.75 -0.13 1.75
CA LEU A 96 5.80 0.26 2.70
C LEU A 96 6.82 -0.86 2.91
N ALA A 97 6.37 -2.10 3.08
CA ALA A 97 7.26 -3.26 3.19
C ALA A 97 8.15 -3.42 1.96
N ARG A 98 7.58 -3.29 0.76
CA ARG A 98 8.34 -3.30 -0.50
C ARG A 98 9.37 -2.19 -0.56
N LEU A 99 9.03 -0.97 -0.13
CA LEU A 99 9.97 0.16 -0.09
C LEU A 99 11.07 -0.02 0.97
N ALA A 100 10.78 -0.70 2.09
CA ALA A 100 11.78 -1.01 3.11
C ALA A 100 12.82 -2.03 2.62
N GLU A 101 12.48 -2.89 1.65
CA GLU A 101 13.43 -3.80 1.01
C GLU A 101 14.35 -3.10 0.00
N LEU A 102 14.07 -1.83 -0.33
CA LEU A 102 14.85 -1.04 -1.30
C LEU A 102 15.90 -0.12 -0.63
N ASP A 103 15.85 0.02 0.70
CA ASP A 103 16.95 0.59 1.51
C ASP A 103 18.11 -0.41 1.65
#